data_AF-A0A932EI27-F1
#
_entry.id   AF-A0A932EI27-F1
#
_cell.length_a   1.000
_cell.length_b   1.000
_cell.length_c   1.000
_cell.angle_alpha   90.00
_cell.angle_beta   90.00
_cell.angle_gamma   90.00
#
_symmetry.space_group_name_H-M   'P 1'
#
loop_
_entity.id
_entity.type
_entity.pdbx_description
1 polymer ?
#
loop_
_entity_poly.entity_id
_entity_poly.type
_entity_poly.pdbx_seq_one_letter_code
_entity_poly.pdbx_strand_id
1 'polypeptide(L)'
;MQGPNGSGPHDGVLASGTFSPADVTCPKVVVNQDEDMPLLDAIRAGLTYVNVHTNDGVVPINTGPGDFPNGEIRGQIDHPDKKLGG
;
A
#
# COMPACT_ATOMS: atom_id res chain seq x y z
N MET A 1 -21.95 12.75 15.91
CA MET A 1 -21.45 11.57 16.63
C MET A 1 -20.20 11.11 15.90
N GLN A 2 -19.06 11.01 16.57
CA GLN A 2 -17.85 10.44 15.98
C GLN A 2 -18.07 8.92 15.89
N GLY A 3 -17.91 8.34 14.70
CA GLY A 3 -18.06 6.89 14.53
C GLY A 3 -16.88 6.14 15.17
N PRO A 4 -16.89 4.80 15.12
CA PRO A 4 -15.77 3.97 15.59
C PRO A 4 -14.40 4.43 15.02
N ASN A 5 -13.31 4.14 15.71
CA ASN A 5 -11.96 4.47 15.24
C ASN A 5 -11.75 3.95 13.79
N GLY A 6 -11.27 4.83 12.89
CA GLY A 6 -11.12 4.53 11.47
C GLY A 6 -12.37 4.74 10.61
N SER A 7 -13.42 5.38 11.14
CA SER A 7 -14.62 5.74 10.37
C SER A 7 -14.62 7.19 9.90
N GLY A 8 -15.29 7.43 8.77
CA GLY A 8 -15.45 8.73 8.15
C GLY A 8 -14.30 9.09 7.18
N PRO A 9 -14.49 10.12 6.34
CA PRO A 9 -13.43 10.63 5.47
C PRO A 9 -12.24 11.11 6.32
N HIS A 10 -11.03 10.77 5.88
CA HIS A 10 -9.78 11.25 6.45
C HIS A 10 -8.92 11.81 5.33
N ASP A 11 -8.35 13.01 5.55
CA ASP A 11 -7.39 13.64 4.66
C ASP A 11 -5.98 13.58 5.28
N GLY A 12 -5.00 13.08 4.53
CA GLY A 12 -3.60 12.98 4.94
C GLY A 12 -3.11 11.56 5.24
N VAL A 13 -1.98 11.46 5.94
CA VAL A 13 -1.34 10.17 6.25
C VAL A 13 -2.11 9.44 7.35
N LEU A 14 -2.68 8.28 7.02
CA LEU A 14 -3.40 7.43 7.97
C LEU A 14 -2.47 6.68 8.93
N ALA A 15 -1.29 6.26 8.45
CA ALA A 15 -0.23 5.62 9.21
C ALA A 15 1.12 5.75 8.47
N SER A 16 2.23 5.79 9.22
CA SER A 16 3.58 5.73 8.66
C SER A 16 4.43 4.72 9.43
N GLY A 17 5.40 4.12 8.76
CA GLY A 17 6.28 3.12 9.35
C GLY A 17 7.35 2.63 8.38
N THR A 18 8.16 1.71 8.86
CA THR A 18 9.18 1.00 8.06
C THR A 18 8.87 -0.48 8.10
N PHE A 19 9.00 -1.16 6.98
CA PHE A 19 8.91 -2.62 6.92
C PHE A 19 10.30 -3.21 6.62
N SER A 20 10.56 -4.42 7.13
CA SER A 20 11.71 -5.20 6.69
C SER A 20 11.39 -5.83 5.33
N PRO A 21 12.35 -5.88 4.38
CA PRO A 21 12.18 -6.67 3.15
C PRO A 21 11.93 -8.17 3.41
N ALA A 22 12.27 -8.67 4.60
CA ALA A 22 11.97 -10.05 4.99
C ALA A 22 10.48 -10.29 5.27
N ASP A 23 9.74 -9.24 5.64
CA ASP A 23 8.31 -9.30 5.98
C ASP A 23 7.41 -9.00 4.77
N VAL A 24 8.01 -8.82 3.58
CA VAL A 24 7.30 -8.46 2.35
C VAL A 24 7.58 -9.48 1.27
N THR A 25 6.54 -10.22 0.91
CA THR A 25 6.52 -11.00 -0.32
C THR A 25 6.24 -10.06 -1.49
N CYS A 26 7.27 -9.40 -2.00
CA CYS A 26 7.23 -8.82 -3.33
C CYS A 26 7.64 -9.91 -4.33
N PRO A 27 6.92 -10.08 -5.46
CA PRO A 27 7.41 -10.92 -6.54
C PRO A 27 8.74 -10.34 -7.04
N LYS A 28 9.85 -10.95 -6.61
CA LYS A 28 11.17 -10.70 -7.16
C LYS A 28 11.24 -11.35 -8.53
N VAL A 29 11.72 -10.61 -9.51
CA VAL A 29 12.06 -11.17 -10.82
C VAL A 29 13.57 -11.12 -10.95
N VAL A 30 14.19 -12.25 -11.28
CA VAL A 30 15.62 -12.28 -11.59
C VAL A 30 15.78 -11.75 -13.01
N VAL A 31 16.45 -10.60 -13.16
CA VAL A 31 16.77 -10.00 -14.46
C VAL A 31 18.29 -9.87 -14.54
N ASN A 32 18.92 -10.56 -15.48
CA ASN A 32 20.38 -10.53 -15.67
C ASN A 32 21.21 -10.86 -14.40
N GLN A 33 20.76 -11.81 -13.59
CA GLN A 33 21.39 -12.20 -12.30
C GLN A 33 21.23 -11.16 -11.18
N ASP A 34 20.58 -10.03 -11.45
CA ASP A 34 20.17 -9.06 -10.44
C ASP A 34 18.72 -9.29 -10.02
N GLU A 35 18.42 -9.03 -8.75
CA GLU A 35 17.07 -9.09 -8.20
C GLU A 35 16.35 -7.77 -8.50
N ASP A 36 15.36 -7.81 -9.38
CA ASP A 36 14.51 -6.67 -9.69
C ASP A 36 13.20 -6.73 -8.90
N MET A 37 12.68 -5.56 -8.54
CA MET A 37 11.41 -5.37 -7.85
C MET A 37 10.52 -4.43 -8.68
N PRO A 38 9.92 -4.92 -9.78
CA PRO A 38 9.24 -4.06 -10.76
C PRO A 38 8.11 -3.21 -10.17
N LEU A 39 7.42 -3.73 -9.14
CA LEU A 39 6.39 -2.97 -8.43
C LEU A 39 6.99 -1.78 -7.67
N LEU A 40 8.10 -1.97 -6.95
CA LEU A 40 8.75 -0.87 -6.23
C LEU A 40 9.26 0.20 -7.19
N ASP A 41 9.78 -0.21 -8.34
CA ASP A 41 10.28 0.72 -9.35
C ASP A 41 9.14 1.49 -10.03
N ALA A 42 8.02 0.83 -10.33
CA ALA A 42 6.82 1.50 -10.83
C ALA A 42 6.24 2.50 -9.80
N ILE A 43 6.26 2.15 -8.51
CA ILE A 43 5.87 3.03 -7.40
C ILE A 43 6.80 4.26 -7.34
N ARG A 44 8.12 4.06 -7.33
CA ARG A 44 9.12 5.15 -7.31
C ARG A 44 9.08 6.04 -8.55
N ALA A 45 8.61 5.51 -9.67
CA ALA A 45 8.45 6.25 -10.92
C ALA A 45 7.11 7.01 -11.00
N GLY A 46 6.16 6.76 -10.09
CA GLY A 46 4.81 7.32 -10.15
C GLY A 46 3.97 6.76 -11.31
N LEU A 47 4.26 5.54 -11.77
CA LEU A 47 3.67 4.93 -12.95
C LEU A 47 2.59 3.88 -12.63
N THR A 48 2.25 3.69 -11.36
CA THR A 48 1.33 2.64 -10.94
C THR A 48 0.37 3.11 -9.87
N TYR A 49 -0.81 2.52 -9.89
CA TYR A 49 -1.81 2.61 -8.83
C TYR A 49 -1.77 1.31 -8.02
N VAL A 50 -1.75 1.42 -6.69
CA VAL A 50 -1.74 0.27 -5.78
C VAL A 50 -2.92 0.32 -4.84
N ASN A 51 -3.50 -0.86 -4.60
CA ASN A 51 -4.53 -1.07 -3.58
C ASN A 51 -3.94 -1.87 -2.42
N VAL A 52 -4.29 -1.49 -1.20
CA VAL A 52 -3.98 -2.27 0.00
C VAL A 52 -5.24 -2.99 0.45
N HIS A 53 -5.14 -4.32 0.54
CA HIS A 53 -6.14 -5.20 1.13
C HIS A 53 -5.63 -5.73 2.48
N THR A 54 -6.48 -5.75 3.50
CA THR A 54 -6.10 -6.20 4.85
C THR A 54 -6.75 -7.54 5.17
N ASN A 55 -5.97 -8.49 5.67
CA ASN A 55 -6.42 -9.79 6.17
C ASN A 55 -5.53 -10.17 7.37
N ASP A 56 -6.12 -10.56 8.49
CA ASP A 56 -5.38 -10.98 9.70
C ASP A 56 -5.00 -12.47 9.69
N GLY A 57 -5.45 -13.21 8.66
CA GLY A 57 -5.19 -14.64 8.47
C GLY A 57 -6.12 -15.56 9.25
N VAL A 58 -7.12 -15.03 9.96
CA VAL A 58 -8.06 -15.79 10.79
C VAL A 58 -9.42 -15.90 10.09
N VAL A 59 -10.09 -17.05 10.21
CA VAL A 59 -11.42 -17.30 9.64
C VAL A 59 -12.48 -17.13 10.75
N PRO A 60 -13.66 -16.54 10.47
CA PRO A 60 -14.11 -15.98 9.19
C PRO A 60 -13.53 -14.60 8.90
N ILE A 61 -13.53 -14.20 7.62
CA ILE A 61 -13.13 -12.84 7.21
C ILE A 61 -14.21 -11.80 7.58
N ASN A 62 -13.86 -10.51 7.56
CA ASN A 62 -14.74 -9.37 7.86
C ASN A 62 -15.18 -9.28 9.33
N THR A 63 -14.31 -9.66 10.25
CA THR A 63 -14.63 -9.73 11.70
C THR A 63 -14.18 -8.51 12.49
N GLY A 64 -13.19 -7.76 12.00
CA GLY A 64 -12.65 -6.63 12.74
C GLY A 64 -11.60 -5.81 11.97
N PRO A 65 -11.03 -4.77 12.61
CA PRO A 65 -9.99 -3.95 12.01
C PRO A 65 -8.81 -4.80 11.50
N GLY A 66 -8.40 -4.59 10.25
CA GLY A 66 -7.35 -5.37 9.62
C GLY A 66 -7.81 -6.67 8.96
N ASP A 67 -9.09 -7.03 9.05
CA ASP A 67 -9.69 -8.21 8.43
C ASP A 67 -10.85 -7.82 7.50
N PHE A 68 -10.54 -7.13 6.40
CA PHE A 68 -11.49 -6.78 5.35
C PHE A 68 -10.80 -6.94 3.99
N PRO A 69 -10.76 -8.16 3.42
CA PRO A 69 -10.01 -8.45 2.20
C PRO A 69 -10.50 -7.69 0.97
N ASN A 70 -11.77 -7.29 0.97
CA ASN A 70 -12.37 -6.45 -0.07
C ASN A 70 -12.33 -4.95 0.27
N GLY A 71 -11.83 -4.58 1.45
CA GLY A 71 -11.59 -3.21 1.81
C GLY A 71 -10.50 -2.62 0.92
N GLU A 72 -10.66 -1.37 0.53
CA GLU A 72 -9.74 -0.66 -0.34
C GLU A 72 -9.23 0.59 0.36
N ILE A 73 -7.93 0.62 0.65
CA ILE A 73 -7.22 1.86 1.01
C ILE A 73 -6.61 2.39 -0.28
N ARG A 74 -7.05 3.58 -0.69
CA ARG A 74 -6.58 4.27 -1.90
C ARG A 74 -5.52 5.30 -1.53
N GLY A 75 -4.37 5.23 -2.19
CA GLY A 75 -3.31 6.23 -2.05
C GLY A 75 -2.71 6.56 -3.41
N GLN A 76 -2.66 7.85 -3.75
CA GLN A 76 -1.86 8.35 -4.87
C GLN A 76 -0.52 8.82 -4.30
N ILE A 77 0.60 8.33 -4.85
CA ILE A 77 1.91 8.86 -4.51
C ILE A 77 2.17 10.05 -5.43
N ASP A 78 1.88 11.25 -4.94
CA ASP A 78 2.34 12.47 -5.58
C ASP A 78 3.81 12.68 -5.23
N HIS A 79 4.66 12.90 -6.23
CA HIS A 79 6.02 13.43 -6.03
C HIS A 79 5.94 14.96 -5.92
N PRO A 80 5.99 15.56 -4.71
CA PRO A 80 5.95 17.03 -4.56
C PRO A 80 7.16 17.72 -5.21
N ASP A 81 8.21 16.97 -5.52
CA ASP A 81 9.52 17.40 -6.01
C ASP A 81 9.73 17.17 -7.52
N LYS A 82 8.86 16.44 -8.21
CA LYS A 82 8.79 16.48 -9.68
C LYS A 82 7.71 17.47 -10.11
N LYS A 83 8.09 18.74 -10.25
CA LYS A 83 7.37 19.67 -11.14
C LYS A 83 7.23 18.96 -12.48
N LEU A 84 6.02 18.51 -12.82
CA LEU A 84 5.68 18.10 -14.17
C LEU A 84 5.96 19.31 -15.06
N GLY A 85 7.08 19.26 -15.78
CA GLY A 85 7.49 20.34 -16.65
C GLY A 85 6.60 20.37 -17.89
N GLY A 86 6.07 21.56 -18.18
CA GLY A 86 5.76 22.10 -19.52
C GLY A 86 4.90 21.26 -20.45
#